data_AF-A0A7W7H6Y1-F1
#
_entry.id   AF-A0A7W7H6Y1-F1
#
_cell.length_a   1.000
_cell.length_b   1.000
_cell.length_c   1.000
_cell.angle_alpha   90.00
_cell.angle_beta   90.00
_cell.angle_gamma   90.00
#
_symmetry.space_group_name_H-M   'P 1'
#
loop_
_entity.id
_entity.type
_entity.pdbx_description
1 polymer ?
#
loop_
_entity_poly.entity_id
_entity_poly.type
_entity_poly.pdbx_seq_one_letter_code
_entity_poly.pdbx_strand_id
1 'polypeptide(L)'
;MPDPREVFVIHGRDEQARLALWRFLQAIDLHPLDWEEVVERTGRGIPHMTEVLAKAFEENQAAIVLCTPDDGAVLHEELRGRREQPYETELTGQVRPNVLLEMGMALALQPERTVIVEIGDLRPVSDIAGINVIRFNGTAESLNKIAGRLELVGCAVNRKGTDWLDTKPFEDLSAYQRRFTPRSA
;
A
#
# COMPACT_ATOMS: atom_id res chain seq x y z
N MET A 1 -3.39 -18.34 -16.53
CA MET A 1 -2.18 -17.56 -16.20
C MET A 1 -2.65 -16.16 -15.87
N PRO A 2 -2.12 -15.54 -14.82
CA PRO A 2 -2.54 -14.20 -14.44
C PRO A 2 -2.28 -13.19 -15.57
N ASP A 3 -3.10 -12.15 -15.67
CA ASP A 3 -2.87 -11.07 -16.63
C ASP A 3 -1.67 -10.22 -16.16
N PRO A 4 -0.57 -10.14 -16.94
CA PRO A 4 0.64 -9.41 -16.53
C PRO A 4 0.43 -7.90 -16.37
N ARG A 5 -0.69 -7.34 -16.82
CA ARG A 5 -1.01 -5.92 -16.65
C ARG A 5 -1.83 -5.65 -15.39
N GLU A 6 -2.51 -6.66 -14.86
CA GLU A 6 -3.41 -6.48 -13.72
C GLU A 6 -2.64 -6.45 -12.39
N VAL A 7 -2.86 -5.38 -11.62
CA VAL A 7 -2.27 -5.19 -10.29
C VAL A 7 -3.36 -4.87 -9.31
N PHE A 8 -3.53 -5.70 -8.29
CA PHE A 8 -4.49 -5.42 -7.23
C PHE A 8 -3.94 -4.41 -6.22
N VAL A 9 -4.69 -3.35 -5.96
CA VAL A 9 -4.28 -2.25 -5.09
C VAL A 9 -4.97 -2.39 -3.74
N ILE A 10 -4.21 -2.76 -2.72
CA ILE A 10 -4.65 -2.77 -1.32
C ILE A 10 -4.36 -1.40 -0.74
N HIS A 11 -5.38 -0.66 -0.31
CA HIS A 11 -5.23 0.70 0.17
C HIS A 11 -6.24 1.08 1.26
N GLY A 12 -5.90 2.13 2.00
CA GLY A 12 -6.74 2.73 3.02
C GLY A 12 -7.76 3.75 2.47
N ARG A 13 -8.11 4.74 3.28
CA ARG A 13 -9.01 5.86 2.96
C ARG A 13 -8.28 7.08 2.38
N ASP A 14 -6.95 7.04 2.27
CA ASP A 14 -6.19 8.12 1.62
C ASP A 14 -6.41 8.16 0.10
N GLU A 15 -7.49 8.81 -0.31
CA GLU A 15 -7.84 8.97 -1.73
C GLU A 15 -6.81 9.75 -2.53
N GLN A 16 -6.07 10.69 -1.92
CA GLN A 16 -5.04 11.45 -2.64
C GLN A 16 -3.90 10.52 -3.04
N ALA A 17 -3.38 9.75 -2.09
CA ALA A 17 -2.31 8.79 -2.33
C ALA A 17 -2.76 7.67 -3.28
N ARG A 18 -3.99 7.16 -3.10
CA ARG A 18 -4.58 6.14 -3.97
C ARG A 18 -4.67 6.61 -5.42
N LEU A 19 -5.23 7.79 -5.66
CA LEU A 19 -5.37 8.36 -7.01
C LEU A 19 -4.01 8.65 -7.66
N ALA A 20 -3.03 9.11 -6.88
CA ALA A 20 -1.67 9.32 -7.37
C ALA A 20 -1.03 7.99 -7.82
N LEU A 21 -1.14 6.94 -7.00
CA LEU A 21 -0.66 5.60 -7.36
C LEU A 21 -1.39 5.06 -8.58
N TRP A 22 -2.71 5.24 -8.66
CA TRP A 22 -3.54 4.78 -9.77
C TRP A 22 -3.08 5.38 -11.10
N ARG A 23 -2.88 6.69 -11.14
CA ARG A 23 -2.38 7.42 -12.31
C ARG A 23 -0.99 6.94 -12.72
N PHE A 24 -0.11 6.71 -11.75
CA PHE A 24 1.21 6.16 -12.00
C PHE A 24 1.14 4.77 -12.64
N LEU A 25 0.35 3.84 -12.08
CA LEU A 25 0.19 2.48 -12.62
C LEU A 25 -0.34 2.52 -14.06
N GLN A 26 -1.32 3.36 -14.35
CA GLN A 26 -1.84 3.55 -15.71
C GLN A 26 -0.79 4.15 -16.66
N ALA A 27 0.03 5.09 -16.19
CA ALA A 27 1.10 5.71 -16.98
C ALA A 27 2.19 4.70 -17.39
N ILE A 28 2.34 3.60 -16.65
CA ILE A 28 3.23 2.48 -16.99
C ILE A 28 2.50 1.30 -17.65
N ASP A 29 1.32 1.53 -18.22
CA ASP A 29 0.50 0.54 -18.97
C ASP A 29 0.02 -0.66 -18.12
N LEU A 30 -0.17 -0.44 -16.81
CA LEU A 30 -0.80 -1.39 -15.91
C LEU A 30 -2.25 -1.01 -15.61
N HIS A 31 -3.06 -2.03 -15.33
CA HIS A 31 -4.45 -1.93 -14.94
C HIS A 31 -4.59 -2.16 -13.43
N PRO A 32 -4.68 -1.10 -12.62
CA PRO A 32 -5.00 -1.22 -11.20
C PRO A 32 -6.43 -1.76 -10.98
N LEU A 33 -6.55 -2.77 -10.13
CA LEU A 33 -7.82 -3.35 -9.68
C LEU A 33 -8.13 -2.90 -8.26
N ASP A 34 -9.36 -2.48 -8.01
CA ASP A 34 -9.86 -2.24 -6.65
C ASP A 34 -10.60 -3.46 -6.09
N TRP A 35 -11.04 -3.34 -4.83
CA TRP A 35 -11.75 -4.41 -4.13
C TRP A 35 -13.08 -4.79 -4.80
N GLU A 36 -13.85 -3.80 -5.27
CA GLU A 36 -15.17 -4.04 -5.86
C GLU A 36 -15.04 -4.80 -7.19
N GLU A 37 -14.05 -4.44 -8.01
CA GLU A 37 -13.78 -5.16 -9.27
C GLU A 37 -13.41 -6.62 -9.02
N VAL A 38 -12.64 -6.92 -7.96
CA VAL A 38 -12.33 -8.30 -7.60
C VAL A 38 -13.56 -9.03 -7.03
N VAL A 39 -14.40 -8.36 -6.24
CA VAL A 39 -15.66 -8.92 -5.73
C VAL A 39 -16.58 -9.34 -6.88
N GLU A 40 -16.75 -8.49 -7.89
CA GLU A 40 -17.56 -8.79 -9.07
C GLU A 40 -17.07 -10.07 -9.78
N ARG A 41 -15.74 -10.24 -9.87
CA ARG A 41 -15.10 -11.44 -10.46
C ARG A 41 -15.31 -12.72 -9.65
N THR A 42 -15.66 -12.62 -8.36
CA THR A 42 -16.06 -13.80 -7.58
C THR A 42 -17.41 -14.37 -7.99
N GLY A 43 -18.25 -13.59 -8.70
CA GLY A 43 -19.62 -13.96 -9.06
C GLY A 43 -20.57 -14.10 -7.87
N ARG A 44 -20.17 -13.61 -6.69
CA ARG A 44 -20.95 -13.67 -5.44
C ARG A 44 -21.35 -12.26 -5.00
N GLY A 45 -22.58 -12.12 -4.49
CA GLY A 45 -23.05 -10.84 -3.96
C GLY A 45 -22.37 -10.43 -2.65
N ILE A 46 -21.92 -11.39 -1.83
CA ILE A 46 -21.27 -11.16 -0.53
C ILE A 46 -20.17 -12.22 -0.31
N PRO A 47 -19.03 -12.15 -1.02
CA PRO A 47 -17.92 -13.08 -0.80
C PRO A 47 -17.21 -12.82 0.53
N HIS A 48 -16.58 -13.85 1.08
CA HIS A 48 -15.70 -13.67 2.25
C HIS A 48 -14.38 -13.01 1.81
N MET A 49 -13.75 -12.20 2.67
CA MET A 49 -12.51 -11.47 2.34
C MET A 49 -11.41 -12.39 1.79
N THR A 50 -11.27 -13.58 2.37
CA THR A 50 -10.30 -14.60 1.92
C THR A 50 -10.57 -15.09 0.50
N GLU A 51 -11.84 -15.16 0.08
CA GLU A 51 -12.23 -15.63 -1.24
C GLU A 51 -11.93 -14.57 -2.30
N VAL A 52 -12.20 -13.31 -2.00
CA VAL A 52 -11.87 -12.17 -2.86
C VAL A 52 -10.36 -12.11 -3.09
N LEU A 53 -9.58 -12.20 -2.02
CA LEU A 53 -8.11 -12.17 -2.11
C LEU A 53 -7.55 -13.39 -2.85
N ALA A 54 -8.04 -14.60 -2.56
CA ALA A 54 -7.62 -15.79 -3.29
C ALA A 54 -7.92 -15.66 -4.80
N LYS A 55 -9.11 -15.16 -5.15
CA LYS A 55 -9.51 -14.92 -6.54
C LYS A 55 -8.65 -13.86 -7.23
N ALA A 56 -8.37 -12.75 -6.54
CA ALA A 56 -7.46 -11.72 -7.02
C ALA A 56 -6.11 -12.36 -7.40
N PHE A 57 -5.53 -13.15 -6.49
CA PHE A 57 -4.20 -13.71 -6.66
C PHE A 57 -4.10 -14.81 -7.72
N GLU A 58 -5.21 -15.46 -8.07
CA GLU A 58 -5.28 -16.38 -9.23
C GLU A 58 -5.24 -15.63 -10.57
N GLU A 59 -5.83 -14.43 -10.63
CA GLU A 59 -6.11 -13.73 -11.88
C GLU A 59 -5.14 -12.58 -12.16
N ASN A 60 -4.64 -11.91 -11.12
CA ASN A 60 -3.73 -10.79 -11.24
C ASN A 60 -2.26 -11.20 -11.15
N GLN A 61 -1.40 -10.36 -11.72
CA GLN A 61 0.04 -10.61 -11.72
C GLN A 61 0.66 -10.27 -10.37
N ALA A 62 0.22 -9.17 -9.73
CA ALA A 62 0.80 -8.69 -8.49
C ALA A 62 -0.23 -8.00 -7.60
N ALA A 63 0.10 -7.86 -6.32
CA ALA A 63 -0.53 -6.91 -5.42
C ALA A 63 0.42 -5.78 -5.05
N ILE A 64 -0.11 -4.58 -4.93
CA ILE A 64 0.56 -3.43 -4.34
C ILE A 64 -0.19 -2.99 -3.08
N VAL A 65 0.51 -2.94 -1.96
CA VAL A 65 -0.01 -2.46 -0.69
C VAL A 65 0.43 -1.02 -0.50
N LEU A 66 -0.54 -0.10 -0.50
CA LEU A 66 -0.33 1.32 -0.26
C LEU A 66 -0.53 1.64 1.22
N CYS A 67 0.58 1.77 1.92
CA CYS A 67 0.67 2.11 3.33
C CYS A 67 0.73 3.63 3.49
N THR A 68 -0.28 4.22 4.11
CA THR A 68 -0.35 5.66 4.45
C THR A 68 -0.77 5.81 5.92
N PRO A 69 -0.45 6.94 6.58
CA PRO A 69 -0.82 7.19 7.98
C PRO A 69 -2.29 7.54 8.09
N ASP A 70 -3.16 6.55 7.87
CA ASP A 70 -4.62 6.69 7.89
C ASP A 70 -5.17 6.84 9.30
N ASP A 71 -4.66 6.02 10.22
CA ASP A 71 -5.10 5.96 11.61
C ASP A 71 -3.96 6.39 12.55
N GLY A 72 -4.31 6.79 13.77
CA GLY A 72 -3.35 7.12 14.82
C GLY A 72 -3.31 6.02 15.87
N ALA A 73 -2.13 5.64 16.32
CA ALA A 73 -1.95 4.69 17.41
C ALA A 73 -0.92 5.18 18.44
N VAL A 74 -1.13 4.74 19.67
CA VAL A 74 -0.20 4.93 20.79
C VAL A 74 -0.33 3.72 21.71
N LEU A 75 0.78 3.28 22.30
CA LEU A 75 0.74 2.21 23.28
C LEU A 75 0.03 2.69 24.55
N HIS A 76 -0.81 1.82 25.10
CA HIS A 76 -1.47 2.06 26.36
C HIS A 76 -0.45 2.37 27.46
N GLU A 77 -0.73 3.35 28.32
CA GLU A 77 0.27 3.93 29.22
C GLU A 77 0.85 2.91 30.21
N GLU A 78 0.01 2.00 30.70
CA GLU A 78 0.39 0.93 31.62
C GLU A 78 1.31 -0.13 31.00
N LEU A 79 1.38 -0.21 29.67
CA LEU A 79 2.22 -1.17 28.95
C LEU A 79 3.59 -0.57 28.58
N ARG A 80 3.83 0.72 28.86
CA ARG A 80 5.08 1.42 28.51
C ARG A 80 6.21 1.03 29.46
N GLY A 81 7.32 0.59 28.90
CA GLY A 81 8.59 0.39 29.60
C GLY A 81 9.36 1.69 29.85
N ARG A 82 10.54 1.55 30.47
CA ARG A 82 11.43 2.69 30.78
C ARG A 82 12.12 3.29 29.56
N ARG A 83 12.14 2.59 28.43
CA ARG A 83 12.91 2.94 27.22
C ARG A 83 12.06 2.70 25.98
N GLU A 84 10.86 3.25 26.00
CA GLU A 84 10.00 3.26 24.82
C GLU A 84 10.52 4.21 23.75
N GLN A 85 10.29 3.85 22.50
CA GLN A 85 10.53 4.75 21.37
C GLN A 85 9.42 5.81 21.30
N PRO A 86 9.67 6.99 20.69
CA PRO A 86 8.66 8.04 20.59
C PRO A 86 7.33 7.56 20.00
N TYR A 87 7.39 6.67 18.99
CA TYR A 87 6.18 6.13 18.34
C TYR A 87 5.32 5.24 19.25
N GLU A 88 5.84 4.79 20.40
CA GLU A 88 5.11 4.04 21.43
C GLU A 88 4.44 4.96 22.45
N THR A 89 5.04 6.11 22.73
CA THR A 89 4.59 7.05 23.75
C THR A 89 3.74 8.18 23.20
N GLU A 90 3.87 8.49 21.91
CA GLU A 90 3.20 9.59 21.23
C GLU A 90 2.22 9.06 20.18
N LEU A 91 1.12 9.80 19.99
CA LEU A 91 0.13 9.46 18.98
C LEU A 91 0.75 9.58 17.58
N THR A 92 0.98 8.44 16.95
CA THR A 92 1.76 8.33 15.71
C THR A 92 0.88 7.74 14.61
N GLY A 93 1.09 8.21 13.38
CA GLY A 93 0.38 7.67 12.22
C GLY A 93 0.73 6.21 11.96
N GLN A 94 -0.27 5.41 11.63
CA GLN A 94 -0.12 4.01 11.27
C GLN A 94 -0.97 3.67 10.06
N VAL A 95 -0.64 2.55 9.44
CA VAL A 95 -1.45 1.95 8.40
C VAL A 95 -2.80 1.52 9.00
N ARG A 96 -3.87 1.71 8.24
CA ARG A 96 -5.22 1.29 8.65
C ARG A 96 -5.25 -0.21 8.97
N PRO A 97 -5.87 -0.67 10.07
CA PRO A 97 -5.87 -2.08 10.46
C PRO A 97 -6.38 -3.04 9.38
N ASN A 98 -7.37 -2.63 8.58
CA ASN A 98 -7.87 -3.44 7.47
C ASN A 98 -6.77 -3.70 6.43
N VAL A 99 -6.00 -2.66 6.08
CA VAL A 99 -4.88 -2.75 5.14
C VAL A 99 -3.78 -3.64 5.70
N LEU A 100 -3.51 -3.59 7.01
CA LEU A 100 -2.55 -4.49 7.65
C LEU A 100 -3.00 -5.96 7.57
N LEU A 101 -4.29 -6.23 7.78
CA LEU A 101 -4.85 -7.58 7.66
C LEU A 101 -4.74 -8.11 6.22
N GLU A 102 -5.18 -7.31 5.25
CA GLU A 102 -5.13 -7.64 3.81
C GLU A 102 -3.68 -7.82 3.32
N MET A 103 -2.76 -6.98 3.78
CA MET A 103 -1.32 -7.13 3.54
C MET A 103 -0.81 -8.46 4.10
N GLY A 104 -1.17 -8.81 5.34
CA GLY A 104 -0.79 -10.09 5.93
C GLY A 104 -1.29 -11.28 5.09
N MET A 105 -2.51 -11.19 4.57
CA MET A 105 -3.08 -12.21 3.69
C MET A 105 -2.40 -12.26 2.31
N ALA A 106 -2.06 -11.11 1.72
CA ALA A 106 -1.30 -11.04 0.48
C ALA A 106 0.09 -11.67 0.62
N LEU A 107 0.78 -11.38 1.73
CA LEU A 107 2.08 -11.98 2.06
C LEU A 107 1.97 -13.48 2.34
N ALA A 108 0.87 -13.96 2.91
CA ALA A 108 0.66 -15.39 3.15
C ALA A 108 0.37 -16.18 1.87
N LEU A 109 -0.39 -15.59 0.93
CA LEU A 109 -0.88 -16.28 -0.27
C LEU A 109 0.00 -16.06 -1.51
N GLN A 110 0.65 -14.91 -1.63
CA GLN A 110 1.53 -14.57 -2.76
C GLN A 110 2.72 -13.67 -2.36
N PRO A 111 3.61 -14.15 -1.47
CA PRO A 111 4.73 -13.34 -0.97
C PRO A 111 5.63 -12.79 -2.09
N GLU A 112 5.90 -13.60 -3.11
CA GLU A 112 6.80 -13.25 -4.22
C GLU A 112 6.24 -12.19 -5.18
N ARG A 113 4.94 -11.89 -5.11
CA ARG A 113 4.25 -10.95 -6.01
C ARG A 113 3.54 -9.82 -5.26
N THR A 114 3.94 -9.58 -4.01
CA THR A 114 3.42 -8.50 -3.17
C THR A 114 4.46 -7.39 -3.03
N VAL A 115 4.11 -6.19 -3.46
CA VAL A 115 4.94 -4.98 -3.36
C VAL A 115 4.35 -4.06 -2.30
N ILE A 116 5.16 -3.59 -1.35
CA ILE A 116 4.71 -2.68 -0.29
C ILE A 116 5.30 -1.30 -0.53
N VAL A 117 4.44 -0.28 -0.52
CA VAL A 117 4.80 1.13 -0.69
C VAL A 117 4.33 1.93 0.50
N GLU A 118 5.25 2.64 1.15
CA GLU A 118 4.99 3.52 2.29
C GLU A 118 5.05 4.99 1.84
N ILE A 119 4.00 5.76 2.15
CA ILE A 119 3.96 7.22 1.94
C ILE A 119 3.65 7.90 3.27
N GLY A 120 4.53 8.81 3.68
CA GLY A 120 4.41 9.56 4.93
C GLY A 120 5.12 8.89 6.12
N ASP A 121 4.97 9.49 7.29
CA ASP A 121 5.56 9.00 8.53
C ASP A 121 4.67 7.92 9.14
N LEU A 122 5.16 6.68 9.15
CA LEU A 122 4.47 5.52 9.69
C LEU A 122 5.17 4.96 10.91
N ARG A 123 4.39 4.64 11.94
CA ARG A 123 4.79 3.79 13.04
C ARG A 123 5.24 2.43 12.47
N PRO A 124 6.42 1.93 12.86
CA PRO A 124 6.91 0.65 12.35
C PRO A 124 6.05 -0.51 12.84
N VAL A 125 5.84 -1.49 11.96
CA VAL A 125 5.29 -2.80 12.32
C VAL A 125 6.49 -3.77 12.35
N SER A 126 6.87 -4.23 13.54
CA SER A 126 8.12 -4.99 13.71
C SER A 126 8.15 -6.29 12.89
N ASP A 127 7.01 -6.95 12.73
CA ASP A 127 6.93 -8.24 12.02
C ASP A 127 7.17 -8.12 10.50
N ILE A 128 7.08 -6.91 9.92
CA ILE A 128 7.43 -6.66 8.51
C ILE A 128 8.84 -6.08 8.34
N ALA A 129 9.62 -5.89 9.40
CA ALA A 129 10.96 -5.28 9.32
C ALA A 129 11.97 -6.08 8.48
N GLY A 130 11.69 -7.36 8.20
CA GLY A 130 12.47 -8.21 7.29
C GLY A 130 12.01 -8.15 5.82
N ILE A 131 10.89 -7.51 5.53
CA ILE A 131 10.32 -7.39 4.18
C ILE A 131 10.85 -6.12 3.53
N ASN A 132 11.25 -6.23 2.25
CA ASN A 132 11.74 -5.06 1.54
C ASN A 132 10.57 -4.15 1.11
N VAL A 133 10.43 -3.01 1.78
CA VAL A 133 9.43 -1.99 1.49
C VAL A 133 10.01 -0.84 0.66
N ILE A 134 9.18 -0.21 -0.16
CA ILE A 134 9.53 1.01 -0.88
C ILE A 134 9.01 2.20 -0.09
N ARG A 135 9.93 2.93 0.57
CA ARG A 135 9.62 4.23 1.19
C ARG A 135 9.59 5.30 0.12
N PHE A 136 8.39 5.70 -0.27
CA PHE A 136 8.18 6.62 -1.36
C PHE A 136 8.32 8.06 -0.89
N ASN A 137 9.32 8.74 -1.43
CA ASN A 137 9.73 10.10 -1.04
C ASN A 137 9.33 11.19 -2.04
N GLY A 138 8.38 10.93 -2.94
CA GLY A 138 7.92 11.91 -3.93
C GLY A 138 8.87 12.14 -5.12
N THR A 139 9.89 11.30 -5.30
CA THR A 139 10.89 11.47 -6.37
C THR A 139 10.72 10.48 -7.52
N ALA A 140 11.24 10.85 -8.69
CA ALA A 140 11.37 9.96 -9.85
C ALA A 140 12.17 8.68 -9.54
N GLU A 141 13.10 8.72 -8.58
CA GLU A 141 13.82 7.53 -8.12
C GLU A 141 12.87 6.53 -7.44
N SER A 142 11.96 7.02 -6.59
CA SER A 142 10.96 6.16 -5.95
C SER A 142 9.96 5.59 -6.95
N LEU A 143 9.55 6.36 -7.97
CA LEU A 143 8.73 5.84 -9.08
C LEU A 143 9.46 4.72 -9.84
N ASN A 144 10.76 4.90 -10.11
CA ASN A 144 11.59 3.85 -10.71
C ASN A 144 11.69 2.58 -9.85
N LYS A 145 11.77 2.72 -8.52
CA LYS A 145 11.77 1.58 -7.60
C LYS A 145 10.47 0.79 -7.66
N ILE A 146 9.31 1.47 -7.70
CA ILE A 146 8.01 0.80 -7.83
C ILE A 146 7.93 0.08 -9.17
N ALA A 147 8.21 0.77 -10.29
CA ALA A 147 8.20 0.14 -11.62
C ALA A 147 9.16 -1.06 -11.70
N GLY A 148 10.35 -0.95 -11.08
CA GLY A 148 11.34 -2.03 -11.01
C GLY A 148 10.87 -3.23 -10.24
N ARG A 149 10.21 -3.00 -9.11
CA ARG A 149 9.66 -4.11 -8.32
C ARG A 149 8.51 -4.79 -9.07
N LEU A 150 7.64 -4.02 -9.73
CA LEU A 150 6.54 -4.56 -10.54
C LEU A 150 7.04 -5.39 -11.73
N GLU A 151 8.07 -4.94 -12.46
CA GLU A 151 8.71 -5.75 -13.51
C GLU A 151 9.30 -7.06 -12.96
N LEU A 152 9.99 -6.99 -11.83
CA LEU A 152 10.60 -8.17 -11.20
C LEU A 152 9.58 -9.22 -10.79
N VAL A 153 8.37 -8.80 -10.39
CA VAL A 153 7.27 -9.72 -10.06
C VAL A 153 6.44 -10.11 -11.28
N GLY A 154 6.88 -9.77 -12.49
CA GLY A 154 6.33 -10.24 -13.76
C GLY A 154 5.30 -9.32 -14.41
N CYS A 155 5.11 -8.10 -13.93
CA CYS A 155 4.20 -7.15 -14.56
C CYS A 155 4.74 -6.66 -15.91
N ALA A 156 3.86 -6.47 -16.89
CA ALA A 156 4.17 -5.95 -18.23
C ALA A 156 4.31 -4.42 -18.24
N VAL A 157 5.22 -3.90 -17.41
CA VAL A 157 5.49 -2.47 -17.23
C VAL A 157 6.00 -1.86 -18.54
N ASN A 158 5.42 -0.72 -18.93
CA ASN A 158 5.89 0.10 -20.04
C ASN A 158 6.57 1.37 -19.53
N ARG A 159 7.89 1.44 -19.68
CA ARG A 159 8.69 2.63 -19.30
C ARG A 159 9.13 3.51 -20.48
N LYS A 160 8.49 3.38 -21.65
CA LYS A 160 8.83 4.21 -22.81
C LYS A 160 8.46 5.68 -22.53
N GLY A 161 9.39 6.58 -22.83
CA GLY A 161 9.23 8.01 -22.55
C GLY A 161 9.54 8.37 -21.10
N THR A 162 9.17 9.59 -20.70
CA THR A 162 9.47 10.16 -19.38
C THR A 162 8.23 10.62 -18.61
N ASP A 163 7.05 10.63 -19.22
CA ASP A 163 5.82 11.17 -18.61
C ASP A 163 5.39 10.38 -17.36
N TRP A 164 5.69 9.09 -17.30
CA TRP A 164 5.44 8.22 -16.15
C TRP A 164 6.33 8.56 -14.92
N LEU A 165 7.33 9.43 -15.09
CA LEU A 165 8.15 9.99 -14.01
C LEU A 165 7.57 11.30 -13.45
N ASP A 166 6.36 11.70 -13.84
CA ASP A 166 5.68 12.87 -13.27
C ASP A 166 5.40 12.68 -11.77
N THR A 167 6.09 13.46 -10.95
CA THR A 167 5.96 13.43 -9.49
C THR A 167 4.86 14.34 -8.97
N LYS A 168 4.31 15.24 -9.80
CA LYS A 168 3.32 16.24 -9.35
C LYS A 168 2.11 15.64 -8.62
N PRO A 169 1.53 14.48 -9.03
CA PRO A 169 0.43 13.88 -8.29
C PRO A 169 0.77 13.52 -6.84
N PHE A 170 2.06 13.42 -6.52
CA PHE A 170 2.55 13.06 -5.20
C PHE A 170 3.13 14.22 -4.41
N GLU A 171 3.30 15.44 -4.94
CA GLU A 171 4.07 16.49 -4.25
C GLU A 171 3.42 16.97 -2.92
N ASP A 172 2.09 17.13 -2.92
CA ASP A 172 1.34 17.74 -1.81
C ASP A 172 0.38 16.77 -1.12
N LEU A 173 0.76 15.50 -1.00
CA LEU A 173 -0.08 14.51 -0.34
C LEU A 173 -0.27 14.84 1.15
N SER A 174 -1.52 14.82 1.61
CA SER A 174 -1.85 15.00 3.03
C SER A 174 -1.13 13.98 3.92
N ALA A 175 -0.82 12.78 3.38
CA ALA A 175 -0.04 11.73 4.04
C ALA A 175 1.28 12.23 4.64
N TYR A 176 1.97 13.18 4.01
CA TYR A 176 3.25 13.70 4.51
C TYR A 176 3.11 14.61 5.72
N GLN A 177 1.90 15.14 5.93
CA GLN A 177 1.65 16.18 6.92
C GLN A 177 0.63 15.76 7.98
N ARG A 178 0.08 14.54 7.90
CA ARG A 178 -0.88 14.05 8.90
C ARG A 178 -0.24 14.05 10.28
N ARG A 179 -0.87 14.80 11.18
CA ARG A 179 -0.55 14.83 12.61
C ARG A 179 -1.79 14.35 13.36
N PHE A 180 -1.58 13.40 14.24
CA PHE A 180 -2.62 12.91 15.12
C PHE A 180 -2.50 13.65 16.44
N THR A 181 -3.46 14.52 16.72
CA THR A 181 -3.51 15.26 17.98
C THR A 181 -4.56 14.62 18.89
N PRO A 182 -4.28 14.46 20.20
CA PRO A 182 -5.31 14.10 21.14
C PRO A 182 -6.42 15.14 21.07
N ARG A 183 -7.68 14.71 20.91
CA ARG A 183 -8.81 15.63 21.10
C ARG A 183 -8.76 16.13 22.55
N SER A 184 -8.81 17.44 22.73
CA SER A 184 -9.07 18.05 24.03
C SER A 184 -10.40 17.48 24.54
N ALA A 185 -10.37 16.88 25.74
CA ALA A 185 -11.58 16.44 26.43
C ALA A 185 -12.45 17.64 26.85
#